data_AF-A0A508A245-F1
#
_entry.id   AF-A0A508A245-F1
#
_cell.length_a   1.000
_cell.length_b   1.000
_cell.length_c   1.000
_cell.angle_alpha   90.00
_cell.angle_beta   90.00
_cell.angle_gamma   90.00
#
_symmetry.space_group_name_H-M   'P 1'
#
loop_
_entity.id
_entity.type
_entity.pdbx_description
1 polymer ?
#
loop_
_entity_poly.entity_id
_entity_poly.type
_entity_poly.pdbx_seq_one_letter_code
_entity_poly.pdbx_strand_id
1 'polypeptide(L)'
;MLSRLLPLHLDRSRIYGLYCTMSYNGRGQGLNDFARREFGKPLSALTPMQAATTVAITRAPSSYLRDRGRLEQRARWLLENTENSASGL
;
A
#
# COMPACT_ATOMS: atom_id res chain seq x y z
N MET A 1 -16.86 4.92 -13.09
CA MET A 1 -17.85 3.87 -13.43
C MET A 1 -17.50 2.52 -12.78
N LEU A 2 -16.26 2.02 -12.90
CA LEU A 2 -15.77 0.78 -12.24
C LEU A 2 -15.95 0.74 -10.70
N SER A 3 -15.78 1.86 -10.01
CA SER A 3 -15.90 1.94 -8.55
C SER A 3 -17.28 1.58 -7.99
N ARG A 4 -18.35 1.65 -8.81
CA ARG A 4 -19.71 1.26 -8.41
C ARG A 4 -20.03 -0.22 -8.67
N LEU A 5 -19.34 -0.84 -9.63
CA LEU A 5 -19.60 -2.23 -10.03
C LEU A 5 -18.80 -3.23 -9.19
N LEU A 6 -17.56 -2.90 -8.82
CA LEU A 6 -16.72 -3.81 -8.04
C LEU A 6 -17.38 -4.29 -6.73
N PRO A 7 -18.03 -3.43 -5.92
CA PRO A 7 -18.69 -3.87 -4.69
C PRO A 7 -19.93 -4.74 -4.91
N LEU A 8 -20.52 -4.76 -6.11
CA LEU A 8 -21.66 -5.63 -6.44
C LEU A 8 -21.21 -7.07 -6.75
N HIS A 9 -19.95 -7.26 -7.15
CA HIS A 9 -19.41 -8.55 -7.59
C HIS A 9 -18.37 -9.13 -6.65
N LEU A 10 -17.70 -8.28 -5.86
CA LEU A 10 -16.60 -8.66 -5.00
C LEU A 10 -16.80 -8.06 -3.62
N ASP A 11 -16.57 -8.88 -2.60
CA ASP A 11 -16.44 -8.39 -1.24
C ASP A 11 -15.19 -7.50 -1.09
N ARG A 12 -15.13 -6.74 0.00
CA ARG A 12 -14.00 -5.83 0.27
C ARG A 12 -12.66 -6.54 0.31
N SER A 13 -12.59 -7.77 0.83
CA SER A 13 -11.34 -8.52 0.94
C SER A 13 -10.77 -8.87 -0.44
N ARG A 14 -11.63 -9.26 -1.38
CA ARG A 14 -11.25 -9.51 -2.78
C ARG A 14 -10.82 -8.23 -3.49
N ILE A 15 -11.50 -7.11 -3.24
CA ILE A 15 -11.12 -5.81 -3.79
C ILE A 15 -9.72 -5.41 -3.29
N TYR A 16 -9.45 -5.58 -2.00
CA TYR A 16 -8.10 -5.32 -1.46
C TYR A 16 -7.07 -6.31 -1.99
N GLY A 17 -7.43 -7.58 -2.20
CA GLY A 17 -6.57 -8.56 -2.85
C GLY A 17 -6.15 -8.15 -4.26
N LEU A 18 -7.10 -7.64 -5.06
CA LEU A 18 -6.81 -7.08 -6.39
C LEU A 18 -5.91 -5.85 -6.30
N TYR A 19 -6.18 -4.94 -5.36
CA TYR A 19 -5.31 -3.78 -5.13
C TYR A 19 -3.88 -4.22 -4.78
N CYS A 20 -3.71 -5.17 -3.87
CA CYS A 20 -2.41 -5.68 -3.44
C CYS A 20 -1.64 -6.40 -4.55
N THR A 21 -2.33 -7.02 -5.50
CA THR A 21 -1.71 -7.80 -6.59
C THR A 21 -1.43 -6.96 -7.83
N MET A 22 -2.29 -5.98 -8.14
CA MET A 22 -2.22 -5.23 -9.41
C MET A 22 -1.56 -3.85 -9.29
N SER A 23 -1.37 -3.31 -8.09
CA SER A 23 -0.81 -1.97 -7.92
C SER A 23 0.59 -1.85 -8.52
N TYR A 24 0.81 -0.83 -9.35
CA TYR A 24 2.14 -0.53 -9.86
C TYR A 24 3.05 -0.03 -8.72
N ASN A 25 4.22 -0.66 -8.58
CA ASN A 25 5.15 -0.43 -7.48
C ASN A 25 6.44 0.30 -7.92
N GLY A 26 6.47 0.84 -9.14
CA GLY A 26 7.61 1.58 -9.69
C GLY A 26 8.60 0.74 -10.48
N ARG A 27 8.51 -0.60 -10.42
CA ARG A 27 9.29 -1.52 -11.26
C ARG A 27 8.44 -2.61 -11.91
N GLY A 28 7.34 -2.98 -11.28
CA GLY A 28 6.37 -3.94 -11.78
C GLY A 28 5.04 -3.77 -11.05
N GLN A 29 4.24 -4.83 -11.00
CA GLN A 29 2.99 -4.85 -10.24
C GLN A 29 3.17 -5.61 -8.91
N GLY A 30 2.26 -5.37 -7.97
CA GLY A 30 2.15 -6.15 -6.75
C GLY A 30 2.92 -5.56 -5.56
N LEU A 31 2.22 -5.48 -4.44
CA LEU A 31 2.77 -5.00 -3.17
C LEU A 31 3.67 -6.04 -2.51
N ASN A 32 3.39 -7.34 -2.69
CA ASN A 32 4.24 -8.39 -2.15
C ASN A 32 5.62 -8.43 -2.83
N ASP A 33 5.67 -8.17 -4.14
CA ASP A 33 6.93 -8.08 -4.88
C ASP A 33 7.74 -6.85 -4.49
N PHE A 34 7.06 -5.72 -4.22
CA PHE A 34 7.70 -4.55 -3.63
C PHE A 34 8.28 -4.87 -2.25
N ALA A 35 7.48 -5.43 -1.36
CA ALA A 35 7.88 -5.75 0.02
C ALA A 35 9.06 -6.73 0.09
N ARG A 36 9.06 -7.76 -0.78
CA ARG A 36 10.19 -8.70 -0.88
C ARG A 36 11.46 -8.02 -1.35
N ARG A 37 11.38 -7.13 -2.33
CA ARG A 37 12.54 -6.39 -2.83
C ARG A 37 13.08 -5.36 -1.84
N GLU A 38 12.17 -4.66 -1.16
CA GLU A 38 12.51 -3.53 -0.29
C GLU A 38 12.96 -3.99 1.10
N PHE A 39 12.32 -5.03 1.64
CA PHE A 39 12.50 -5.46 3.03
C PHE A 39 12.92 -6.93 3.18
N GLY A 40 12.98 -7.70 2.08
CA GLY A 40 13.27 -9.14 2.14
C GLY A 40 12.14 -9.99 2.72
N LYS A 41 10.91 -9.46 2.84
CA LYS A 41 9.80 -10.09 3.58
C LYS A 41 8.49 -10.13 2.76
N PRO A 42 7.64 -11.15 2.96
CA PRO A 42 6.27 -11.12 2.43
C PRO A 42 5.39 -10.11 3.18
N LEU A 43 4.26 -9.71 2.59
CA LEU A 43 3.32 -8.74 3.19
C LEU A 43 2.88 -9.11 4.62
N SER A 44 2.68 -10.40 4.89
CA SER A 44 2.23 -10.91 6.19
C SER A 44 3.27 -10.76 7.31
N ALA A 45 4.52 -10.47 6.99
CA ALA A 45 5.63 -10.38 7.94
C ALA A 45 6.16 -8.94 8.09
N LEU A 46 5.44 -7.95 7.56
CA LEU A 46 5.83 -6.54 7.64
C LEU A 46 5.46 -5.95 9.00
N THR A 47 6.33 -5.07 9.50
CA THR A 47 5.94 -4.17 10.58
C THR A 47 4.93 -3.12 10.08
N PRO A 48 4.17 -2.45 10.96
CA PRO A 48 3.20 -1.43 10.55
C PRO A 48 3.82 -0.33 9.66
N MET A 49 5.03 0.15 9.99
CA MET A 49 5.74 1.14 9.16
C MET A 49 6.13 0.60 7.78
N GLN A 50 6.56 -0.67 7.70
CA GLN A 50 6.89 -1.31 6.42
C GLN A 50 5.64 -1.53 5.56
N ALA A 51 4.51 -1.89 6.17
CA ALA A 51 3.23 -1.99 5.49
C ALA A 51 2.77 -0.62 4.97
N ALA A 52 2.85 0.43 5.79
CA ALA A 52 2.52 1.80 5.40
C ALA A 52 3.40 2.28 4.23
N THR A 53 4.70 1.98 4.27
CA THR A 53 5.64 2.29 3.17
C THR A 53 5.27 1.56 1.88
N THR A 54 4.91 0.27 2.01
CA THR A 54 4.49 -0.57 0.88
C THR A 54 3.19 -0.07 0.24
N VAL A 55 2.25 0.49 1.01
CA VAL A 55 1.05 1.12 0.44
C VAL A 55 1.38 2.50 -0.14
N ALA A 56 2.20 3.29 0.55
CA ALA A 56 2.58 4.65 0.15
C ALA A 56 3.17 4.70 -1.26
N ILE A 57 3.99 3.70 -1.63
CA ILE A 57 4.66 3.68 -2.94
C ILE A 57 3.68 3.80 -4.10
N THR A 58 2.48 3.23 -3.98
CA THR A 58 1.49 3.16 -5.08
C THR A 58 0.96 4.52 -5.54
N ARG A 59 1.06 5.56 -4.69
CA ARG A 59 0.54 6.88 -4.99
C ARG A 59 1.39 7.64 -6.02
N ALA A 60 2.71 7.50 -5.94
CA ALA A 60 3.64 8.18 -6.85
C ALA A 60 4.96 7.40 -6.98
N PRO A 61 4.95 6.17 -7.52
CA PRO A 61 6.09 5.26 -7.41
C PRO A 61 7.39 5.86 -7.94
N SER A 62 7.37 6.45 -9.14
CA SER A 62 8.56 7.03 -9.76
C SER A 62 9.13 8.21 -8.96
N SER A 63 8.27 9.03 -8.35
CA SER A 63 8.72 10.16 -7.53
C SER A 63 9.32 9.67 -6.20
N TYR A 64 8.71 8.68 -5.57
CA TYR A 64 9.12 8.14 -4.28
C TYR A 64 10.36 7.24 -4.37
N LEU A 65 10.58 6.57 -5.50
CA LEU A 65 11.84 5.85 -5.74
C LEU A 65 13.00 6.80 -6.00
N ARG A 66 12.75 7.99 -6.58
CA ARG A 66 13.78 9.02 -6.76
C ARG A 66 14.10 9.75 -5.46
N ASP A 67 13.10 9.96 -4.60
CA ASP A 67 13.23 10.64 -3.32
C ASP A 67 12.58 9.80 -2.21
N ARG A 68 13.43 9.07 -1.50
CA ARG A 68 13.03 8.18 -0.40
C ARG A 68 12.50 8.95 0.81
N GLY A 69 12.98 10.17 1.06
CA GLY A 69 12.50 10.98 2.18
C GLY A 69 11.01 11.32 2.04
N ARG A 70 10.54 11.60 0.82
CA ARG A 70 9.12 11.83 0.54
C ARG A 70 8.26 10.58 0.70
N LEU A 71 8.81 9.40 0.41
CA LEU A 71 8.13 8.12 0.64
C LEU A 71 7.93 7.88 2.14
N GLU A 72 8.99 8.08 2.94
CA GLU A 72 8.92 7.92 4.39
C GLU A 72 7.92 8.88 5.04
N GLN A 73 7.93 10.16 4.65
CA GLN A 73 6.95 11.14 5.14
C GLN A 73 5.52 10.70 4.83
N ARG A 74 5.28 10.18 3.62
CA ARG A 74 3.95 9.67 3.25
C ARG A 74 3.56 8.43 4.06
N ALA A 75 4.50 7.53 4.31
CA ALA A 75 4.27 6.32 5.12
C ALA A 75 3.91 6.68 6.56
N ARG A 76 4.65 7.60 7.19
CA ARG A 76 4.35 8.11 8.54
C ARG A 76 2.96 8.73 8.61
N TRP A 77 2.63 9.61 7.67
CA TRP A 77 1.30 10.22 7.57
C TRP A 77 0.19 9.16 7.45
N LEU A 78 0.39 8.09 6.66
CA LEU A 78 -0.60 7.01 6.55
C LEU A 78 -0.79 6.26 7.87
N LEU A 79 0.30 5.99 8.59
CA LEU A 79 0.27 5.28 9.85
C LEU A 79 -0.48 6.10 10.91
N GLU A 80 -0.10 7.37 11.09
CA GLU A 80 -0.74 8.30 12.03
C GLU A 80 -2.24 8.46 11.76
N ASN A 81 -2.65 8.60 10.49
CA ASN A 81 -4.07 8.73 10.17
C ASN A 81 -4.87 7.44 10.39
N THR A 82 -4.23 6.27 10.24
CA THR A 82 -4.89 4.99 10.50
C THR A 82 -5.12 4.80 12.00
N GLU A 83 -4.13 5.15 12.83
CA GLU A 83 -4.22 5.10 14.29
C GLU A 83 -5.27 6.08 14.84
N ASN A 84 -5.34 7.30 14.28
CA ASN A 84 -6.35 8.28 14.64
C ASN A 84 -7.76 7.84 14.21
N SER A 85 -7.89 7.17 13.07
CA SER A 85 -9.17 6.61 12.61
C SER A 85 -9.63 5.41 13.45
N ALA A 86 -8.69 4.66 14.03
CA ALA A 86 -8.98 3.53 14.91
C ALA A 86 -9.34 3.96 16.34
N SER A 87 -8.80 5.08 16.82
CA SER A 87 -9.09 5.64 18.16
C SER A 87 -10.41 6.42 18.25
N GLY A 88 -11.10 6.60 17.12
CA GLY A 88 -12.38 7.32 17.01
C GLY A 88 -13.63 6.43 17.03
N LEU A 89 -13.49 5.16 17.45
CA LEU A 89 -14.57 4.19 17.68
C LEU A 89 -14.52 3.75 19.15
#